data_AF-A0A9W9ZSM6-F1
#
_entry.id   AF-A0A9W9ZSM6-F1
#
_cell.length_a   1.000
_cell.length_b   1.000
_cell.length_c   1.000
_cell.angle_alpha   90.00
_cell.angle_beta   90.00
_cell.angle_gamma   90.00
#
_symmetry.space_group_name_H-M   'P 1'
#
loop_
_entity.id
_entity.type
_entity.pdbx_description
1 polymer ?
#
loop_
_entity_poly.entity_id
_entity_poly.type
_entity_poly.pdbx_seq_one_letter_code
_entity_poly.pdbx_strand_id
1 'polypeptide(L)'
;MKEKVLPRRWMIILVLLLMISVTFLFLQILSMKAIDSTVISRFRVLESLQGLLSYRNQRNVALKHLKEFTELGKEHGVPTFLFHPLVFVLPTTTLIRSRIKEMAWQKGQSHSLSTLISQFRTALQTQGFHTVCYKVQEPWFDSSKDFMDIKSIVSSCSISQTTDSIIELLIFYDRTSYLWHGPLQGDISGAEFFKYSAAYNRFPIEERVLDGIHLNVPIDPEKLASETSQSRFTGCNLTNTQQYYSKYGRDISPDAVLFKRKALDVLSTAVNALDRLGVRFWLSSGTCLGWFRQCDIIPHSKDVDIGIWIKTTIHFLYRNLRKLGCF
;
A
#
# COMPACT_ATOMS: atom_id res chain seq x y z
N MET A 1 -0.44 -96.42 22.13
CA MET A 1 -0.39 -95.12 21.42
C MET A 1 -0.90 -95.34 20.00
N LYS A 2 -2.07 -94.80 19.63
CA LYS A 2 -2.54 -94.74 18.24
C LYS A 2 -2.51 -93.28 17.82
N GLU A 3 -1.59 -92.93 16.92
CA GLU A 3 -1.49 -91.59 16.35
C GLU A 3 -2.81 -91.21 15.70
N LYS A 4 -3.39 -90.10 16.17
CA LYS A 4 -4.54 -89.46 15.53
C LYS A 4 -4.04 -88.77 14.27
N VAL A 5 -4.00 -89.50 13.15
CA VAL A 5 -3.84 -88.94 11.82
C VAL A 5 -5.09 -88.12 11.54
N LEU A 6 -5.03 -86.81 11.79
CA LEU A 6 -6.08 -85.89 11.37
C LEU A 6 -6.18 -86.02 9.84
N PRO A 7 -7.35 -86.39 9.26
CA PRO A 7 -7.40 -86.71 7.85
C PRO A 7 -7.05 -85.45 7.07
N ARG A 8 -6.03 -85.54 6.21
CA ARG A 8 -5.52 -84.46 5.34
C ARG A 8 -6.63 -83.66 4.65
N ARG A 9 -7.79 -84.29 4.39
CA ARG A 9 -9.02 -83.67 3.88
C ARG A 9 -9.62 -82.60 4.79
N TRP A 10 -9.65 -82.80 6.11
CA TRP A 10 -10.17 -81.80 7.06
C TRP A 10 -9.27 -80.58 7.17
N MET A 11 -7.94 -80.75 7.11
CA MET A 11 -7.00 -79.63 7.05
C MET A 11 -7.21 -78.79 5.79
N ILE A 12 -7.44 -79.42 4.63
CA ILE A 12 -7.73 -78.71 3.38
C ILE A 12 -9.04 -77.91 3.51
N ILE A 13 -10.10 -78.51 4.06
CA ILE A 13 -11.39 -77.83 4.28
C ILE A 13 -11.22 -76.63 5.21
N LEU A 14 -10.47 -76.78 6.30
CA LEU A 14 -10.27 -75.72 7.29
C LEU A 14 -9.48 -74.54 6.71
N VAL A 15 -8.46 -74.82 5.89
CA VAL A 15 -7.70 -73.79 5.15
C VAL A 15 -8.61 -73.08 4.15
N LEU A 16 -9.46 -73.80 3.43
CA LEU A 16 -10.38 -73.21 2.45
C LEU A 16 -11.41 -72.28 3.11
N LEU A 17 -11.97 -72.71 4.25
CA LEU A 17 -12.91 -71.90 5.05
C LEU A 17 -12.23 -70.64 5.62
N LEU A 18 -10.97 -70.76 6.07
CA LEU A 18 -10.19 -69.62 6.53
C LEU A 18 -9.95 -68.62 5.40
N MET A 19 -9.58 -69.10 4.20
CA MET A 19 -9.36 -68.24 3.03
C MET A 19 -10.64 -67.52 2.60
N ILE A 20 -11.79 -68.20 2.60
CA ILE A 20 -13.10 -67.59 2.29
C ILE A 20 -13.44 -66.51 3.32
N SER A 21 -13.25 -66.80 4.62
CA SER A 21 -13.52 -65.85 5.71
C SER A 21 -12.64 -64.59 5.61
N VAL A 22 -11.33 -64.75 5.36
CA VAL A 22 -10.40 -63.63 5.19
C VAL A 22 -10.74 -62.81 3.95
N THR A 23 -11.13 -63.46 2.85
CA THR A 23 -11.53 -62.77 1.61
C THR A 23 -12.82 -61.98 1.81
N PHE A 24 -13.79 -62.54 2.55
CA PHE A 24 -15.03 -61.85 2.89
C PHE A 24 -14.80 -60.63 3.80
N LEU A 25 -13.94 -60.76 4.81
CA LEU A 25 -13.54 -59.64 5.67
C LEU A 25 -12.84 -58.54 4.87
N PHE A 26 -11.97 -58.91 3.92
CA PHE A 26 -11.29 -57.96 3.04
C PHE A 26 -12.28 -57.21 2.13
N LEU A 27 -13.27 -57.92 1.57
CA LEU A 27 -14.35 -57.31 0.78
C LEU A 27 -15.23 -56.38 1.64
N GLN A 28 -15.50 -56.72 2.90
CA GLN A 28 -16.21 -55.83 3.83
C GLN A 28 -15.40 -54.56 4.14
N ILE A 29 -14.09 -54.67 4.35
CA ILE A 29 -13.19 -53.52 4.56
C ILE A 29 -13.13 -52.63 3.31
N LEU A 30 -13.05 -53.22 2.12
CA LEU A 30 -13.09 -52.47 0.85
C LEU A 30 -14.43 -51.76 0.63
N SER A 31 -15.55 -52.41 0.99
CA SER A 31 -16.89 -51.83 0.94
C SER A 31 -17.05 -50.65 1.89
N MET A 32 -16.52 -50.75 3.13
CA MET A 32 -16.50 -49.63 4.07
C MET A 32 -15.67 -48.45 3.55
N LYS A 33 -14.55 -48.71 2.88
CA LYS A 33 -13.70 -47.67 2.26
C LYS A 33 -14.40 -46.95 1.09
N ALA A 34 -15.31 -47.63 0.39
CA ALA A 34 -16.13 -47.03 -0.66
C ALA A 34 -17.24 -46.12 -0.08
N ILE A 35 -17.86 -46.52 1.04
CA ILE A 35 -18.86 -45.70 1.77
C ILE A 35 -18.22 -44.43 2.36
N ASP A 36 -16.96 -44.53 2.81
CA ASP A 36 -16.18 -43.41 3.37
C ASP A 36 -16.01 -42.27 2.35
N SER A 37 -15.85 -42.56 1.05
CA SER A 37 -15.72 -41.53 0.02
C SER A 37 -16.94 -40.62 -0.13
N THR A 38 -18.15 -41.17 0.09
CA THR A 38 -19.45 -40.46 0.09
C THR A 38 -19.72 -39.69 1.39
N VAL A 39 -19.16 -40.14 2.51
CA VAL A 39 -19.24 -39.43 3.80
C VAL A 39 -18.22 -38.30 3.83
N ILE A 40 -17.00 -38.53 3.36
CA ILE A 40 -15.95 -37.53 3.17
C ILE A 40 -16.40 -36.43 2.18
N SER A 41 -17.13 -36.76 1.11
CA SER A 41 -17.68 -35.74 0.21
C SER A 41 -18.76 -34.89 0.88
N ARG A 42 -19.58 -35.45 1.78
CA ARG A 42 -20.57 -34.70 2.58
C ARG A 42 -19.90 -33.84 3.66
N PHE A 43 -18.82 -34.32 4.28
CA PHE A 43 -17.99 -33.53 5.20
C PHE A 43 -17.27 -32.38 4.49
N ARG A 44 -16.74 -32.59 3.27
CA ARG A 44 -16.14 -31.51 2.46
C ARG A 44 -17.16 -30.45 2.04
N VAL A 45 -18.40 -30.84 1.76
CA VAL A 45 -19.49 -29.89 1.50
C VAL A 45 -19.84 -29.12 2.77
N LEU A 46 -19.83 -29.77 3.95
CA LEU A 46 -20.03 -29.08 5.22
C LEU A 46 -18.87 -28.14 5.60
N GLU A 47 -17.61 -28.53 5.35
CA GLU A 47 -16.43 -27.68 5.49
C GLU A 47 -16.44 -26.51 4.51
N SER A 48 -16.91 -26.74 3.27
CA SER A 48 -17.09 -25.69 2.27
C SER A 48 -18.22 -24.73 2.64
N LEU A 49 -19.33 -25.23 3.22
CA LEU A 49 -20.42 -24.42 3.75
C LEU A 49 -20.02 -23.69 5.04
N GLN A 50 -19.24 -24.30 5.92
CA GLN A 50 -18.62 -23.62 7.07
C GLN A 50 -17.63 -22.56 6.61
N GLY A 51 -16.84 -22.83 5.57
CA GLY A 51 -15.96 -21.86 4.92
C GLY A 51 -16.74 -20.70 4.32
N LEU A 52 -17.88 -20.97 3.66
CA LEU A 52 -18.79 -19.95 3.10
C LEU A 52 -19.52 -19.14 4.18
N LEU A 53 -19.98 -19.79 5.25
CA LEU A 53 -20.63 -19.13 6.39
C LEU A 53 -19.61 -18.30 7.18
N SER A 54 -18.41 -18.84 7.43
CA SER A 54 -17.30 -18.13 8.05
C SER A 54 -16.89 -16.92 7.21
N TYR A 55 -16.74 -17.10 5.90
CA TYR A 55 -16.45 -16.02 4.95
C TYR A 55 -17.57 -14.96 4.90
N ARG A 56 -18.83 -15.37 4.88
CA ARG A 56 -19.98 -14.44 4.90
C ARG A 56 -20.05 -13.68 6.22
N ASN A 57 -19.76 -14.34 7.34
CA ASN A 57 -19.74 -13.71 8.66
C ASN A 57 -18.57 -12.72 8.77
N GLN A 58 -17.38 -13.10 8.32
CA GLN A 58 -16.21 -12.22 8.23
C GLN A 58 -16.46 -11.02 7.32
N ARG A 59 -17.11 -11.21 6.16
CA ARG A 59 -17.49 -10.11 5.26
C ARG A 59 -18.46 -9.14 5.93
N ASN A 60 -19.48 -9.65 6.62
CA ASN A 60 -20.45 -8.80 7.32
C ASN A 60 -19.80 -7.99 8.45
N VAL A 61 -18.86 -8.59 9.18
CA VAL A 61 -18.08 -7.91 10.21
C VAL A 61 -17.18 -6.82 9.60
N ALA A 62 -16.47 -7.12 8.51
CA ALA A 62 -15.64 -6.13 7.81
C ALA A 62 -16.46 -4.96 7.26
N LEU A 63 -17.63 -5.23 6.66
CA LEU A 63 -18.54 -4.19 6.17
C LEU A 63 -19.09 -3.32 7.31
N LYS A 64 -19.44 -3.93 8.45
CA LYS A 64 -19.88 -3.19 9.64
C LYS A 64 -18.79 -2.22 10.11
N HIS A 65 -17.55 -2.69 10.27
CA HIS A 65 -16.45 -1.84 10.72
C HIS A 65 -16.08 -0.77 9.69
N LEU A 66 -16.13 -1.10 8.39
CA LEU A 66 -15.92 -0.13 7.34
C LEU A 66 -16.97 0.98 7.39
N LYS A 67 -18.24 0.64 7.62
CA LYS A 67 -19.32 1.61 7.80
C LYS A 67 -19.05 2.54 8.98
N GLU A 68 -18.83 1.97 10.17
CA GLU A 68 -18.53 2.74 11.39
C GLU A 68 -17.32 3.67 11.18
N PHE A 69 -16.25 3.16 10.58
CA PHE A 69 -15.05 3.93 10.26
C PHE A 69 -15.34 5.11 9.31
N THR A 70 -16.13 4.88 8.26
CA THR A 70 -16.45 5.92 7.26
C THR A 70 -17.38 6.98 7.83
N GLU A 71 -18.33 6.60 8.68
CA GLU A 71 -19.24 7.53 9.36
C GLU A 71 -18.46 8.43 10.34
N LEU A 72 -17.56 7.85 11.13
CA LEU A 72 -16.66 8.62 12.02
C LEU A 72 -15.77 9.59 11.23
N GLY A 73 -15.24 9.15 10.09
CA GLY A 73 -14.41 10.00 9.22
C GLY A 73 -15.19 11.21 8.72
N LYS A 74 -16.43 11.00 8.26
CA LYS A 74 -17.34 12.08 7.82
C LYS A 74 -17.68 13.05 8.97
N GLU A 75 -18.02 12.51 10.14
CA GLU A 75 -18.36 13.30 11.34
C GLU A 75 -17.22 14.24 11.76
N HIS A 76 -15.98 13.74 11.70
CA HIS A 76 -14.79 14.48 12.12
C HIS A 76 -14.13 15.27 10.98
N GLY A 77 -14.73 15.29 9.78
CA GLY A 77 -14.18 15.99 8.62
C GLY A 77 -12.85 15.41 8.12
N VAL A 78 -12.58 14.13 8.37
CA VAL A 78 -11.39 13.41 7.90
C VAL A 78 -11.67 12.87 6.50
N PRO A 79 -11.01 13.37 5.44
CA PRO A 79 -11.16 12.81 4.11
C PRO A 79 -10.51 11.42 4.08
N THR A 80 -11.33 10.37 4.05
CA THR A 80 -10.90 8.99 3.90
C THR A 80 -11.32 8.47 2.53
N PHE A 81 -10.50 7.63 1.92
CA PHE A 81 -10.84 6.90 0.70
C PHE A 81 -10.39 5.45 0.82
N LEU A 82 -11.14 4.54 0.22
CA LEU A 82 -10.82 3.13 0.20
C LEU A 82 -9.79 2.86 -0.90
N PHE A 83 -8.64 2.34 -0.50
CA PHE A 83 -7.63 1.79 -1.40
C PHE A 83 -7.53 0.28 -1.13
N HIS A 84 -8.18 -0.54 -1.94
CA HIS A 84 -8.09 -1.99 -1.80
C HIS A 84 -7.91 -2.66 -3.17
N PRO A 85 -6.93 -3.58 -3.34
CA PRO A 85 -6.79 -4.44 -4.52
C PRO A 85 -8.09 -5.00 -5.10
N LEU A 86 -9.09 -5.35 -4.26
CA LEU A 86 -10.39 -5.89 -4.70
C LEU A 86 -11.31 -4.85 -5.37
N VAL A 87 -11.10 -3.55 -5.14
CA VAL A 87 -11.79 -2.49 -5.90
C VAL A 87 -11.27 -2.44 -7.34
N PHE A 88 -10.02 -2.84 -7.58
CA PHE A 88 -9.40 -2.87 -8.91
C PHE A 88 -9.70 -4.16 -9.70
N VAL A 89 -10.31 -5.18 -9.09
CA VAL A 89 -10.49 -6.54 -9.67
C VAL A 89 -11.97 -6.92 -9.89
N LEU A 90 -12.93 -6.12 -9.43
CA LEU A 90 -14.34 -6.42 -9.68
C LEU A 90 -14.69 -6.17 -11.16
N PRO A 91 -15.35 -7.13 -11.86
CA PRO A 91 -15.82 -6.93 -13.22
C PRO A 91 -16.76 -5.71 -13.26
N THR A 92 -16.53 -4.84 -14.23
CA THR A 92 -17.18 -3.55 -14.49
C THR A 92 -18.70 -3.60 -14.73
N THR A 93 -19.36 -4.74 -14.55
CA THR A 93 -20.74 -4.95 -15.02
C THR A 93 -21.84 -4.59 -14.02
N THR A 94 -21.54 -4.21 -12.77
CA THR A 94 -22.59 -3.85 -11.78
C THR A 94 -22.41 -2.51 -11.04
N LEU A 95 -21.59 -1.59 -11.54
CA LEU A 95 -21.41 -0.27 -10.91
C LEU A 95 -22.25 0.81 -11.60
N ILE A 96 -23.38 1.12 -10.97
CA ILE A 96 -24.29 2.22 -11.31
C ILE A 96 -23.50 3.54 -11.39
N ARG A 97 -23.65 4.24 -12.53
CA ARG A 97 -23.19 5.62 -12.75
C ARG A 97 -23.97 6.56 -11.82
N SER A 98 -23.28 7.23 -10.90
CA SER A 98 -23.82 8.40 -10.17
C SER A 98 -22.90 9.61 -10.30
N ARG A 99 -23.52 10.80 -10.25
CA ARG A 99 -22.97 12.11 -10.61
C ARG A 99 -21.88 12.61 -9.67
N ILE A 100 -20.92 13.31 -10.27
CA ILE A 100 -19.69 13.87 -9.71
C ILE A 100 -19.98 15.15 -8.89
N LYS A 101 -19.41 15.24 -7.69
CA LYS A 101 -19.12 16.50 -6.99
C LYS A 101 -17.64 16.49 -6.64
N GLU A 102 -16.86 17.39 -7.21
CA GLU A 102 -15.44 17.58 -6.88
C GLU A 102 -15.32 17.96 -5.40
N MET A 103 -14.63 17.11 -4.62
CA MET A 103 -14.25 17.45 -3.26
C MET A 103 -12.82 18.01 -3.31
N ALA A 104 -12.71 19.34 -3.25
CA ALA A 104 -11.44 20.04 -3.28
C ALA A 104 -10.62 19.73 -2.03
N TRP A 105 -9.42 19.18 -2.22
CA TRP A 105 -8.39 19.08 -1.17
C TRP A 105 -8.04 20.50 -0.70
N GLN A 106 -8.51 20.89 0.49
CA GLN A 106 -8.23 22.23 1.02
C GLN A 106 -6.80 22.30 1.56
N LYS A 107 -5.98 23.06 0.84
CA LYS A 107 -4.62 23.47 1.18
C LYS A 107 -4.63 24.27 2.49
N GLY A 108 -4.03 23.76 3.58
CA GLY A 108 -3.82 24.57 4.80
C GLY A 108 -3.66 23.88 6.15
N GLN A 109 -3.74 22.55 6.25
CA GLN A 109 -3.93 21.88 7.56
C GLN A 109 -2.70 21.19 8.19
N SER A 110 -1.45 21.62 8.01
CA SER A 110 -0.33 20.89 8.66
C SER A 110 -0.39 20.94 10.21
N HIS A 111 -0.76 22.07 10.81
CA HIS A 111 -1.03 22.18 12.25
C HIS A 111 -2.39 21.59 12.68
N SER A 112 -3.28 21.35 11.72
CA SER A 112 -4.61 20.76 11.93
C SER A 112 -4.60 19.24 11.78
N LEU A 113 -3.68 18.65 11.02
CA LEU A 113 -3.68 17.22 10.70
C LEU A 113 -3.27 16.36 11.90
N SER A 114 -2.28 16.77 12.70
CA SER A 114 -1.91 16.03 13.91
C SER A 114 -3.05 16.04 14.93
N THR A 115 -3.75 17.16 15.06
CA THR A 115 -4.92 17.32 15.92
C THR A 115 -6.07 16.47 15.40
N LEU A 116 -6.31 16.49 14.08
CA LEU A 116 -7.34 15.72 13.41
C LEU A 116 -7.10 14.21 13.58
N ILE A 117 -5.87 13.73 13.36
CA ILE A 117 -5.49 12.33 13.60
C ILE A 117 -5.70 11.95 15.07
N SER A 118 -5.34 12.85 16.00
CA SER A 118 -5.53 12.61 17.43
C SER A 118 -7.01 12.51 17.79
N GLN A 119 -7.85 13.45 17.32
CA GLN A 119 -9.30 13.45 17.55
C GLN A 119 -9.95 12.20 16.97
N PHE A 120 -9.62 11.87 15.72
CA PHE A 120 -10.13 10.69 15.04
C PHE A 120 -9.74 9.39 15.77
N ARG A 121 -8.49 9.30 16.26
CA ARG A 121 -8.05 8.17 17.07
C ARG A 121 -8.83 8.07 18.38
N THR A 122 -9.07 9.17 19.07
CA THR A 122 -9.89 9.19 20.29
C THR A 122 -11.31 8.71 19.99
N ALA A 123 -11.90 9.15 18.88
CA ALA A 123 -13.25 8.71 18.46
C ALA A 123 -13.30 7.22 18.09
N LEU A 124 -12.25 6.68 17.46
CA LEU A 124 -12.14 5.24 17.21
C LEU A 124 -12.07 4.45 18.53
N GLN A 125 -11.30 4.93 19.50
CA GLN A 125 -11.17 4.29 20.81
C GLN A 125 -12.49 4.27 21.59
N THR A 126 -13.30 5.33 21.53
CA THR A 126 -14.62 5.35 22.18
C THR A 126 -15.61 4.37 21.54
N GLN A 127 -15.42 4.03 20.26
CA GLN A 127 -16.18 2.99 19.55
C GLN A 127 -15.59 1.58 19.73
N GLY A 128 -14.62 1.41 20.64
CA GLY A 128 -14.03 0.12 20.98
C GLY A 128 -12.93 -0.35 20.04
N PHE A 129 -12.47 0.49 19.10
CA PHE A 129 -11.32 0.16 18.27
C PHE A 129 -10.01 0.39 19.03
N HIS A 130 -9.13 -0.60 18.98
CA HIS A 130 -7.72 -0.45 19.27
C HIS A 130 -7.00 0.14 18.06
N THR A 131 -6.07 1.06 18.29
CA THR A 131 -5.31 1.73 17.22
C THR A 131 -3.84 1.81 17.57
N VAL A 132 -3.00 1.21 16.72
CA VAL A 132 -1.55 1.28 16.78
C VAL A 132 -1.06 2.10 15.60
N CYS A 133 -0.43 3.24 15.86
CA CYS A 133 0.09 4.12 14.81
C CYS A 133 1.61 4.11 14.76
N TYR A 134 2.14 4.04 13.55
CA TYR A 134 3.57 4.04 13.28
C TYR A 134 4.03 5.42 12.85
N LYS A 135 5.17 5.85 13.38
CA LYS A 135 5.77 7.14 13.04
C LYS A 135 7.00 6.95 12.17
N VAL A 136 7.25 7.92 11.32
CA VAL A 136 8.44 8.03 10.48
C VAL A 136 8.98 9.44 10.57
N GLN A 137 10.26 9.63 10.26
CA GLN A 137 10.82 10.97 10.14
C GLN A 137 10.11 11.70 8.99
N GLU A 138 9.68 12.94 9.24
CA GLU A 138 9.18 13.78 8.17
C GLU A 138 10.30 13.93 7.13
N PRO A 139 10.05 13.64 5.85
CA PRO A 139 11.13 13.76 4.89
C PRO A 139 11.61 15.20 4.80
N TRP A 140 12.91 15.36 4.56
CA TRP A 140 13.49 16.68 4.42
C TRP A 140 13.09 17.34 3.11
N PHE A 141 12.62 18.58 3.20
CA PHE A 141 12.15 19.33 2.02
C PHE A 141 12.70 20.74 1.94
N ASP A 142 13.22 21.26 3.05
CA ASP A 142 13.58 22.66 3.14
C ASP A 142 14.94 22.83 3.79
N SER A 143 15.94 22.87 2.93
CA SER A 143 17.32 23.22 3.26
C SER A 143 17.49 24.56 4.01
N SER A 144 16.47 25.43 4.05
CA SER A 144 16.50 26.66 4.86
C SER A 144 16.16 26.43 6.34
N LYS A 145 15.56 25.28 6.68
CA LYS A 145 15.35 24.87 8.07
C LYS A 145 16.61 24.20 8.62
N ASP A 146 16.65 24.00 9.92
CA ASP A 146 17.65 23.12 10.53
C ASP A 146 17.22 21.65 10.40
N PHE A 147 18.12 20.80 9.93
CA PHE A 147 17.87 19.36 9.83
C PHE A 147 17.73 18.72 11.21
N MET A 148 18.22 19.40 12.26
CA MET A 148 18.06 18.96 13.64
C MET A 148 16.62 19.08 14.14
N ASP A 149 15.77 19.85 13.46
CA ASP A 149 14.37 20.09 13.87
C ASP A 149 13.35 19.17 13.17
N ILE A 150 13.82 18.15 12.46
CA ILE A 150 12.92 17.23 11.74
C ILE A 150 12.14 16.39 12.72
N LYS A 151 10.81 16.56 12.70
CA LYS A 151 9.88 15.85 13.58
C LYS A 151 9.49 14.51 13.00
N SER A 152 9.16 13.58 13.89
CA SER A 152 8.48 12.35 13.49
C SER A 152 6.99 12.58 13.30
N ILE A 153 6.46 12.14 12.16
CA ILE A 153 5.05 12.24 11.76
C ILE A 153 4.41 10.85 11.67
N VAL A 154 3.09 10.76 11.77
CA VAL A 154 2.36 9.48 11.71
C VAL A 154 2.27 9.02 10.25
N SER A 155 2.80 7.85 9.94
CA SER A 155 2.77 7.31 8.57
C SER A 155 1.49 6.52 8.30
N SER A 156 1.15 5.66 9.26
CA SER A 156 0.12 4.65 9.12
C SER A 156 -0.40 4.24 10.48
N CYS A 157 -1.60 3.67 10.51
CA CYS A 157 -2.19 3.10 11.71
C CYS A 157 -2.91 1.79 11.41
N SER A 158 -2.65 0.77 12.22
CA SER A 158 -3.42 -0.47 12.23
C SER A 158 -4.56 -0.34 13.23
N ILE A 159 -5.77 -0.63 12.77
CA ILE A 159 -7.01 -0.49 13.54
C ILE A 159 -7.66 -1.86 13.66
N SER A 160 -7.92 -2.27 14.90
CA SER A 160 -8.54 -3.55 15.23
C SER A 160 -9.63 -3.38 16.27
N GLN A 161 -10.63 -4.26 16.29
CA GLN A 161 -11.62 -4.35 17.38
C GLN A 161 -11.43 -5.64 18.21
N THR A 162 -10.68 -6.60 17.66
CA THR A 162 -10.23 -7.88 18.28
C THR A 162 -8.72 -8.05 18.06
N THR A 163 -8.15 -9.24 18.27
CA THR A 163 -6.70 -9.51 18.11
C THR A 163 -6.19 -9.36 16.68
N ASP A 164 -7.08 -9.37 15.68
CA ASP A 164 -6.74 -9.27 14.27
C ASP A 164 -7.02 -7.85 13.75
N SER A 165 -6.07 -7.27 13.00
CA SER A 165 -6.25 -6.01 12.29
C SER A 165 -7.41 -6.09 11.29
N ILE A 166 -8.23 -5.05 11.25
CA ILE A 166 -9.42 -4.99 10.39
C ILE A 166 -9.29 -3.89 9.35
N ILE A 167 -8.62 -2.79 9.69
CA ILE A 167 -8.44 -1.64 8.81
C ILE A 167 -6.99 -1.14 8.95
N GLU A 168 -6.31 -1.00 7.82
CA GLU A 168 -5.01 -0.35 7.73
C GLU A 168 -5.18 1.04 7.14
N LEU A 169 -4.84 2.06 7.93
CA LEU A 169 -4.88 3.45 7.53
C LEU A 169 -3.52 3.87 7.03
N LEU A 170 -3.46 4.35 5.78
CA LEU A 170 -2.29 4.99 5.19
C LEU A 170 -2.53 6.49 5.08
N ILE A 171 -1.60 7.30 5.58
CA ILE A 171 -1.77 8.75 5.62
C ILE A 171 -1.05 9.40 4.43
N PHE A 172 -1.83 10.04 3.56
CA PHE A 172 -1.32 10.88 2.48
C PHE A 172 -1.17 12.32 2.97
N TYR A 173 0.06 12.81 2.98
CA TYR A 173 0.43 14.18 3.24
C TYR A 173 0.45 14.97 1.93
N ASP A 174 -0.35 16.03 1.88
CA ASP A 174 -0.33 16.96 0.75
C ASP A 174 0.98 17.76 0.74
N ARG A 175 1.77 17.59 -0.32
CA ARG A 175 2.99 18.36 -0.59
C ARG A 175 2.73 19.26 -1.79
N THR A 176 3.40 20.40 -1.90
CA THR A 176 3.12 21.43 -2.91
C THR A 176 2.89 20.87 -4.32
N SER A 177 3.67 19.88 -4.75
CA SER A 177 3.56 19.25 -6.08
C SER A 177 2.98 17.82 -6.09
N TYR A 178 2.93 17.09 -4.98
CA TYR A 178 2.55 15.67 -4.95
C TYR A 178 1.91 15.27 -3.62
N LEU A 179 1.27 14.10 -3.56
CA LEU A 179 0.84 13.47 -2.32
C LEU A 179 1.91 12.48 -1.86
N TRP A 180 2.31 12.55 -0.59
CA TRP A 180 3.33 11.67 -0.03
C TRP A 180 2.75 10.77 1.04
N HIS A 181 3.16 9.51 1.08
CA HIS A 181 2.94 8.67 2.25
C HIS A 181 4.24 7.98 2.68
N GLY A 182 4.34 7.65 3.97
CA GLY A 182 5.41 6.80 4.49
C GLY A 182 5.09 5.31 4.29
N PRO A 183 6.01 4.40 4.63
CA PRO A 183 5.74 2.97 4.54
C PRO A 183 4.59 2.54 5.46
N LEU A 184 3.82 1.56 5.00
CA LEU A 184 2.95 0.76 5.85
C LEU A 184 3.85 -0.20 6.65
N GLN A 185 3.80 -0.11 7.98
CA GLN A 185 4.58 -0.97 8.87
C GLN A 185 3.67 -2.08 9.40
N GLY A 186 4.14 -3.33 9.33
CA GLY A 186 3.39 -4.52 9.71
C GLY A 186 3.62 -5.66 8.72
N ASP A 187 3.51 -6.90 9.18
CA ASP A 187 3.61 -8.09 8.33
C ASP A 187 2.23 -8.43 7.76
N ILE A 188 1.82 -7.66 6.75
CA ILE A 188 0.48 -7.72 6.18
C ILE A 188 0.56 -8.30 4.78
N SER A 189 -0.05 -9.48 4.61
CA SER A 189 -0.23 -10.14 3.31
C SER A 189 -0.90 -9.18 2.32
N GLY A 190 -0.21 -8.82 1.24
CA GLY A 190 -0.69 -7.85 0.23
C GLY A 190 -0.21 -6.40 0.40
N ALA A 191 0.58 -6.10 1.43
CA ALA A 191 1.18 -4.77 1.64
C ALA A 191 2.37 -4.45 0.71
N GLU A 192 2.66 -5.27 -0.31
CA GLU A 192 3.76 -5.03 -1.25
C GLU A 192 3.68 -3.64 -1.90
N PHE A 193 2.47 -3.17 -2.20
CA PHE A 193 2.20 -1.85 -2.78
C PHE A 193 2.58 -0.68 -1.86
N PHE A 194 2.62 -0.88 -0.54
CA PHE A 194 2.83 0.17 0.46
C PHE A 194 4.03 -0.07 1.38
N LYS A 195 4.85 -1.06 1.05
CA LYS A 195 6.06 -1.41 1.82
C LYS A 195 7.07 -0.26 1.92
N TYR A 196 7.06 0.65 0.96
CA TYR A 196 7.98 1.78 0.88
C TYR A 196 7.23 3.11 0.94
N SER A 197 7.92 4.17 1.36
CA SER A 197 7.44 5.53 1.12
C SER A 197 7.22 5.75 -0.37
N ALA A 198 6.18 6.49 -0.73
CA ALA A 198 5.90 6.82 -2.11
C ALA A 198 5.30 8.22 -2.27
N ALA A 199 5.49 8.78 -3.46
CA ALA A 199 5.02 10.08 -3.90
C ALA A 199 4.17 9.90 -5.16
N TYR A 200 2.93 10.39 -5.09
CA TYR A 200 1.93 10.26 -6.14
C TYR A 200 1.55 11.63 -6.67
N ASN A 201 1.23 11.69 -7.95
CA ASN A 201 0.46 12.78 -8.49
C ASN A 201 -0.87 12.88 -7.74
N ARG A 202 -1.41 14.10 -7.66
CA ARG A 202 -2.76 14.27 -7.12
C ARG A 202 -3.75 13.53 -8.01
N PHE A 203 -4.60 12.73 -7.39
CA PHE A 203 -5.68 12.03 -8.06
C PHE A 203 -7.02 12.47 -7.46
N PRO A 204 -8.05 12.67 -8.29
CA PRO A 204 -9.38 12.98 -7.80
C PRO A 204 -10.02 11.74 -7.17
N ILE A 205 -10.90 11.98 -6.20
CA ILE A 205 -11.71 10.98 -5.52
C ILE A 205 -13.18 11.22 -5.81
N GLU A 206 -13.98 10.16 -5.78
CA GLU A 206 -15.43 10.20 -5.95
C GLU A 206 -16.14 9.32 -4.91
N GLU A 207 -17.37 9.69 -4.55
CA GLU A 207 -18.19 8.86 -3.67
C GLU A 207 -18.84 7.71 -4.46
N ARG A 208 -18.77 6.50 -3.93
CA ARG A 208 -19.40 5.27 -4.42
C ARG A 208 -20.16 4.60 -3.28
N VAL A 209 -21.20 3.83 -3.63
CA VAL A 209 -21.98 3.05 -2.67
C VAL A 209 -21.64 1.58 -2.83
N LEU A 210 -21.12 0.96 -1.76
CA LEU A 210 -20.81 -0.47 -1.72
C LEU A 210 -21.60 -1.10 -0.57
N ASP A 211 -22.52 -2.03 -0.89
CA ASP A 211 -23.41 -2.69 0.08
C ASP A 211 -24.13 -1.69 1.03
N GLY A 212 -24.52 -0.52 0.50
CA GLY A 212 -25.19 0.56 1.26
C GLY A 212 -24.26 1.48 2.03
N ILE A 213 -22.94 1.29 1.95
CA ILE A 213 -21.93 2.13 2.59
C ILE A 213 -21.42 3.17 1.58
N HIS A 214 -21.46 4.44 1.95
CA HIS A 214 -20.93 5.54 1.14
C HIS A 214 -19.42 5.69 1.36
N LEU A 215 -18.63 5.36 0.34
CA LEU A 215 -17.17 5.31 0.37
C LEU A 215 -16.60 6.29 -0.65
N ASN A 216 -15.51 6.99 -0.32
CA ASN A 216 -14.73 7.65 -1.36
C ASN A 216 -13.74 6.65 -1.98
N VAL A 217 -13.57 6.70 -3.29
CA VAL A 217 -12.58 5.91 -4.03
C VAL A 217 -11.84 6.79 -5.04
N PRO A 218 -10.61 6.46 -5.46
CA PRO A 218 -9.97 7.12 -6.59
C PRO A 218 -10.81 6.98 -7.87
N ILE A 219 -10.97 8.07 -8.64
CA ILE A 219 -11.73 8.04 -9.92
C ILE A 219 -11.12 7.07 -10.93
N ASP A 220 -9.79 6.94 -10.93
CA ASP A 220 -9.05 6.05 -11.81
C ASP A 220 -8.18 5.10 -10.97
N PRO A 221 -8.78 4.00 -10.48
CA PRO A 221 -8.06 3.03 -9.66
C PRO A 221 -6.90 2.41 -10.46
N GLU A 222 -7.13 2.01 -11.70
CA GLU A 222 -6.10 1.33 -12.52
C GLU A 222 -4.86 2.21 -12.73
N LYS A 223 -5.06 3.50 -13.02
CA LYS A 223 -3.95 4.46 -13.10
C LYS A 223 -3.19 4.53 -11.79
N LEU A 224 -3.88 4.66 -10.66
CA LEU A 224 -3.24 4.76 -9.35
C LEU A 224 -2.41 3.49 -9.03
N ALA A 225 -2.95 2.30 -9.30
CA ALA A 225 -2.23 1.05 -9.14
C ALA A 225 -1.00 0.95 -10.06
N SER A 226 -1.11 1.42 -11.31
CA SER A 226 0.02 1.48 -12.24
C SER A 226 1.11 2.45 -11.78
N GLU A 227 0.71 3.60 -11.23
CA GLU A 227 1.59 4.65 -10.72
C GLU A 227 2.36 4.18 -9.49
N THR A 228 1.75 3.37 -8.61
CA THR A 228 2.40 2.81 -7.41
C THR A 228 3.75 2.16 -7.72
N SER A 229 3.86 1.42 -8.84
CA SER A 229 5.09 0.74 -9.24
C SER A 229 6.28 1.69 -9.48
N GLN A 230 6.00 2.96 -9.81
CA GLN A 230 7.00 3.99 -10.12
C GLN A 230 7.03 5.11 -9.06
N SER A 231 6.19 5.03 -8.04
CA SER A 231 6.00 6.10 -7.04
C SER A 231 7.01 6.07 -5.90
N ARG A 232 7.95 5.11 -5.89
CA ARG A 232 8.89 4.94 -4.77
C ARG A 232 9.63 6.24 -4.47
N PHE A 233 9.44 6.76 -3.26
CA PHE A 233 10.00 8.03 -2.85
C PHE A 233 11.45 7.86 -2.42
N THR A 234 12.34 8.64 -3.02
CA THR A 234 13.75 8.70 -2.62
C THR A 234 13.96 9.93 -1.76
N GLY A 235 13.81 9.74 -0.45
CA GLY A 235 14.01 10.81 0.53
C GLY A 235 15.48 11.14 0.77
N CYS A 236 15.70 12.27 1.45
CA CYS A 236 17.01 12.65 1.95
C CYS A 236 17.55 11.60 2.94
N ASN A 237 18.83 11.24 2.81
CA ASN A 237 19.54 10.53 3.86
C ASN A 237 20.07 11.53 4.89
N LEU A 238 19.33 11.66 5.99
CA LEU A 238 19.65 12.62 7.05
C LEU A 238 20.96 12.31 7.77
N THR A 239 21.28 11.03 7.97
CA THR A 239 22.56 10.61 8.56
C THR A 239 23.75 11.05 7.71
N ASN A 240 23.68 10.83 6.39
CA ASN A 240 24.73 11.26 5.47
C ASN A 240 24.88 12.78 5.47
N THR A 241 23.75 13.49 5.46
CA THR A 241 23.70 14.96 5.45
C THR A 241 24.28 15.55 6.73
N GLN A 242 23.95 14.96 7.88
CA GLN A 242 24.51 15.30 9.19
C GLN A 242 26.02 15.12 9.21
N GLN A 243 26.52 13.98 8.71
CA GLN A 243 27.95 13.72 8.64
C GLN A 243 28.67 14.71 7.71
N TYR A 244 28.06 15.02 6.56
CA TYR A 244 28.62 15.96 5.60
C TYR A 244 28.73 17.37 6.20
N TYR A 245 27.63 17.93 6.73
CA TYR A 245 27.64 19.29 7.26
C TYR A 245 28.41 19.41 8.58
N SER A 246 28.49 18.35 9.40
CA SER A 246 29.39 18.33 10.57
C SER A 246 30.86 18.44 10.18
N LYS A 247 31.24 17.92 9.00
CA LYS A 247 32.63 17.92 8.53
C LYS A 247 33.01 19.18 7.75
N TYR A 248 32.12 19.66 6.88
CA TYR A 248 32.43 20.72 5.92
C TYR A 248 31.73 22.06 6.22
N GLY A 249 30.76 22.08 7.14
CA GLY A 249 29.91 23.25 7.38
C GLY A 249 28.91 23.49 6.24
N ARG A 250 27.95 24.37 6.49
CA ARG A 250 27.03 24.89 5.46
C ARG A 250 27.62 26.17 4.86
N ASP A 251 27.68 26.25 3.55
CA ASP A 251 27.98 27.51 2.87
C ASP A 251 26.70 28.37 2.86
N ILE A 252 26.69 29.37 3.74
CA ILE A 252 25.61 30.34 3.90
C ILE A 252 26.00 31.71 3.33
N SER A 253 27.02 31.77 2.49
CA SER A 253 27.41 33.02 1.83
C SER A 253 26.23 33.56 0.98
N PRO A 254 26.13 34.89 0.80
CA PRO A 254 25.07 35.48 -0.01
C PRO A 254 25.00 34.90 -1.43
N ASP A 255 26.17 34.62 -2.03
CA ASP A 255 26.27 34.03 -3.37
C ASP A 255 25.76 32.59 -3.41
N ALA A 256 26.13 31.76 -2.41
CA ALA A 256 25.62 30.41 -2.26
C ALA A 256 24.09 30.37 -2.14
N VAL A 257 23.54 31.23 -1.28
CA VAL A 257 22.09 31.34 -1.06
C VAL A 257 21.38 31.82 -2.33
N LEU A 258 21.95 32.81 -3.03
CA LEU A 258 21.41 33.34 -4.27
C LEU A 258 21.44 32.30 -5.40
N PHE A 259 22.57 31.61 -5.59
CA PHE A 259 22.72 30.58 -6.59
C PHE A 259 21.70 29.47 -6.38
N LYS A 260 21.61 28.96 -5.15
CA LYS A 260 20.64 27.92 -4.79
C LYS A 260 19.20 28.33 -5.06
N ARG A 261 18.80 29.56 -4.73
CA ARG A 261 17.47 30.07 -5.07
C ARG A 261 17.23 30.00 -6.58
N LYS A 262 18.14 30.56 -7.38
CA LYS A 262 18.05 30.54 -8.85
C LYS A 262 18.02 29.11 -9.41
N ALA A 263 18.85 28.22 -8.88
CA ALA A 263 18.92 26.81 -9.27
C ALA A 263 17.57 26.11 -9.03
N LEU A 264 16.94 26.32 -7.87
CA LEU A 264 15.62 25.77 -7.54
C LEU A 264 14.52 26.35 -8.44
N ASP A 265 14.56 27.65 -8.74
CA ASP A 265 13.60 28.29 -9.65
C ASP A 265 13.69 27.72 -11.07
N VAL A 266 14.92 27.54 -11.58
CA VAL A 266 15.18 26.93 -12.89
C VAL A 266 14.74 25.47 -12.91
N LEU A 267 15.11 24.67 -11.90
CA LEU A 267 14.69 23.27 -11.78
C LEU A 267 13.16 23.16 -11.73
N SER A 268 12.49 23.99 -10.94
CA SER A 268 11.02 24.03 -10.85
C SER A 268 10.39 24.33 -12.22
N THR A 269 10.93 25.31 -12.94
CA THR A 269 10.45 25.67 -14.29
C THR A 269 10.66 24.54 -15.29
N ALA A 270 11.84 23.91 -15.29
CA ALA A 270 12.18 22.81 -16.19
C ALA A 270 11.32 21.57 -15.90
N VAL A 271 11.15 21.19 -14.64
CA VAL A 271 10.29 20.08 -14.20
C VAL A 271 8.86 20.30 -14.65
N ASN A 272 8.29 21.47 -14.37
CA ASN A 272 6.92 21.80 -14.80
C ASN A 272 6.75 21.73 -16.32
N ALA A 273 7.77 22.12 -17.09
CA ALA A 273 7.75 21.99 -18.54
C ALA A 273 7.79 20.53 -18.97
N LEU A 274 8.73 19.74 -18.45
CA LEU A 274 8.89 18.32 -18.77
C LEU A 274 7.65 17.50 -18.41
N ASP A 275 7.02 17.77 -17.26
CA ASP A 275 5.77 17.14 -16.82
C ASP A 275 4.63 17.43 -17.80
N ARG A 276 4.46 18.69 -18.22
CA ARG A 276 3.44 19.06 -19.22
C ARG A 276 3.66 18.38 -20.57
N LEU A 277 4.91 18.06 -20.88
CA LEU A 277 5.28 17.35 -22.11
C LEU A 277 5.20 15.82 -21.98
N GLY A 278 4.92 15.30 -20.77
CA GLY A 278 4.97 13.87 -20.50
C GLY A 278 6.38 13.28 -20.67
N VAL A 279 7.42 14.09 -20.55
CA VAL A 279 8.81 13.65 -20.70
C VAL A 279 9.31 13.12 -19.38
N ARG A 280 9.76 11.86 -19.37
CA ARG A 280 10.41 11.28 -18.20
C ARG A 280 11.82 11.85 -18.03
N PHE A 281 12.14 12.26 -16.81
CA PHE A 281 13.40 12.87 -16.46
C PHE A 281 13.91 12.38 -15.09
N TRP A 282 15.17 12.68 -14.77
CA TRP A 282 15.80 12.41 -13.48
C TRP A 282 16.86 13.46 -13.16
N LEU A 283 17.20 13.65 -11.88
CA LEU A 283 18.36 14.47 -11.51
C LEU A 283 19.64 13.81 -12.02
N SER A 284 20.56 14.60 -12.59
CA SER A 284 21.82 14.09 -13.12
C SER A 284 23.04 14.76 -12.46
N SER A 285 24.22 14.17 -12.67
CA SER A 285 25.53 14.80 -12.43
C SER A 285 25.66 15.48 -11.06
N GLY A 286 26.12 16.75 -11.02
CA GLY A 286 26.36 17.49 -9.78
C GLY A 286 25.08 17.77 -8.99
N THR A 287 23.95 17.89 -9.69
CA THR A 287 22.64 18.10 -9.06
C THR A 287 22.18 16.85 -8.30
N CYS A 288 22.33 15.68 -8.92
CA CYS A 288 22.06 14.38 -8.29
C CYS A 288 23.00 14.12 -7.11
N LEU A 289 24.30 14.40 -7.30
CA LEU A 289 25.28 14.27 -6.23
C LEU A 289 24.93 15.14 -5.02
N GLY A 290 24.52 16.39 -5.25
CA GLY A 290 24.06 17.30 -4.20
C GLY A 290 22.93 16.69 -3.34
N TRP A 291 21.92 16.12 -4.00
CA TRP A 291 20.82 15.44 -3.31
C TRP A 291 21.30 14.27 -2.43
N PHE A 292 22.08 13.34 -3.00
CA PHE A 292 22.50 12.15 -2.25
C PHE A 292 23.56 12.42 -1.18
N ARG A 293 24.39 13.45 -1.34
CA ARG A 293 25.49 13.77 -0.43
C ARG A 293 25.05 14.66 0.72
N GLN A 294 24.28 15.70 0.43
CA GLN A 294 24.02 16.81 1.35
C GLN A 294 22.56 17.29 1.33
N CYS A 295 21.68 16.55 0.64
CA CYS A 295 20.25 16.86 0.48
C CYS A 295 19.98 18.31 0.06
N ASP A 296 20.84 18.83 -0.81
CA ASP A 296 20.83 20.22 -1.22
C ASP A 296 21.56 20.41 -2.55
N ILE A 297 21.37 21.58 -3.17
CA ILE A 297 22.18 22.02 -4.30
C ILE A 297 23.61 22.29 -3.81
N ILE A 298 24.61 21.86 -4.58
CA ILE A 298 26.02 22.16 -4.29
C ILE A 298 26.22 23.67 -4.50
N PRO A 299 26.54 24.47 -3.46
CA PRO A 299 26.41 25.93 -3.55
C PRO A 299 27.41 26.61 -4.50
N HIS A 300 28.58 25.99 -4.68
CA HIS A 300 29.63 26.42 -5.60
C HIS A 300 29.56 25.72 -6.97
N SER A 301 28.43 25.07 -7.29
CA SER A 301 28.15 24.65 -8.66
C SER A 301 27.92 25.87 -9.56
N LYS A 302 27.97 25.65 -10.87
CA LYS A 302 27.70 26.71 -11.87
C LYS A 302 26.37 26.50 -12.60
N ASP A 303 25.82 25.31 -12.51
CA ASP A 303 24.65 24.84 -13.25
C ASP A 303 23.85 23.80 -12.47
N VAL A 304 22.72 23.41 -13.07
CA VAL A 304 21.87 22.29 -12.65
C VAL A 304 21.63 21.36 -13.83
N ASP A 305 21.53 20.06 -13.54
CA ASP A 305 21.51 18.99 -14.52
C ASP A 305 20.26 18.12 -14.37
N ILE A 306 19.53 17.96 -15.47
CA ILE A 306 18.42 17.02 -15.59
C ILE A 306 18.72 16.07 -16.75
N GLY A 307 18.66 14.77 -16.49
CA GLY A 307 18.70 13.73 -17.52
C GLY A 307 17.30 13.49 -18.09
N ILE A 308 17.22 13.23 -19.39
CA ILE A 308 15.98 12.87 -20.09
C ILE A 308 16.25 11.70 -21.04
N TRP A 309 15.21 10.97 -21.41
CA TRP A 309 15.33 10.00 -22.49
C TRP A 309 15.44 10.69 -23.85
N ILE A 310 16.38 10.25 -24.69
CA ILE A 310 16.70 10.91 -25.97
C ILE A 310 15.62 10.73 -27.07
N LYS A 311 14.62 9.86 -26.87
CA LYS A 311 13.64 9.54 -27.93
C LYS A 311 12.86 10.79 -28.38
N THR A 312 13.02 11.14 -29.67
CA THR A 312 12.23 12.00 -30.58
C THR A 312 11.66 13.35 -30.06
N THR A 313 12.00 13.79 -28.86
CA THR A 313 11.37 14.97 -28.21
C THR A 313 12.22 16.24 -28.31
N ILE A 314 13.44 16.15 -28.84
CA ILE A 314 14.45 17.22 -28.79
C ILE A 314 13.96 18.53 -29.46
N HIS A 315 13.29 18.46 -30.61
CA HIS A 315 12.85 19.67 -31.32
C HIS A 315 11.70 20.41 -30.60
N PHE A 316 10.75 19.67 -30.03
CA PHE A 316 9.64 20.26 -29.27
C PHE A 316 10.11 20.78 -27.91
N LEU A 317 11.00 20.04 -27.25
CA LEU A 317 11.56 20.40 -25.96
C LEU A 317 12.35 21.73 -26.05
N TYR A 318 13.26 21.82 -27.01
CA TYR A 318 14.11 23.01 -27.20
C TYR A 318 13.28 24.28 -27.40
N ARG A 319 12.24 24.20 -28.25
CA ARG A 319 11.33 25.33 -28.50
C ARG A 319 10.54 25.75 -27.25
N ASN A 320 10.12 24.81 -26.41
CA ASN A 320 9.36 25.13 -25.20
C ASN A 320 10.26 25.68 -24.09
N LEU A 321 11.44 25.11 -23.88
CA LEU A 321 12.38 25.60 -22.87
C LEU A 321 12.90 27.00 -23.21
N ARG A 322 13.15 27.31 -24.48
CA ARG A 322 13.52 28.67 -24.92
C ARG A 322 12.42 29.70 -24.63
N LYS A 323 11.15 29.33 -24.78
CA LYS A 323 10.01 30.22 -24.45
C LYS A 323 9.89 30.50 -22.95
N LEU A 324 10.42 29.62 -22.11
CA LEU A 324 10.40 29.74 -20.65
C LEU A 324 11.66 30.44 -20.11
N GLY A 325 12.54 30.93 -20.98
CA GLY A 325 13.77 31.63 -20.59
C GLY A 325 14.86 30.72 -20.01
N CYS A 326 14.78 29.41 -20.27
CA CYS A 326 15.82 28.47 -19.83
C CYS A 326 17.07 28.48 -20.72
N PHE A 327 17.01 29.11 -21.90
CA PHE A 327 18.09 29.23 -22.89
C PHE A 327 18.05 30.56 -23.64
#